data_AF-A0A2D4H637-F1
#
_entry.id   AF-A0A2D4H637-F1
#
_cell.length_a   1.000
_cell.length_b   1.000
_cell.length_c   1.000
_cell.angle_alpha   90.00
_cell.angle_beta   90.00
_cell.angle_gamma   90.00
#
_symmetry.space_group_name_H-M   'P 1'
#
loop_
_entity.id
_entity.type
_entity.pdbx_description
1 polymer ?
#
loop_
_entity_poly.entity_id
_entity_poly.type
_entity_poly.pdbx_seq_one_letter_code
_entity_poly.pdbx_strand_id
1 'polypeptide(L)'
;MNVVCTDSQSSSNIFFLHVVASFFQEVTTCKTPYYKLQKMDSEVQRDGRILDLIDDAWREDKLPYEDVAIPLNELPEPEQDNGGATESVKEQEMKWTDLALQYLHENIPTIGN
;
A
#
# COMPACT_ATOMS: atom_id res chain seq x y z
N MET A 1 -23.84 -79.84 -56.11
CA MET A 1 -24.54 -78.92 -55.19
C MET A 1 -24.12 -79.25 -53.77
N ASN A 2 -23.72 -78.26 -52.98
CA ASN A 2 -24.39 -77.93 -51.72
C ASN A 2 -23.77 -76.64 -51.18
N VAL A 3 -24.68 -75.69 -50.94
CA VAL A 3 -24.44 -74.26 -50.73
C VAL A 3 -24.14 -74.04 -49.26
N VAL A 4 -22.99 -73.42 -48.99
CA VAL A 4 -22.60 -72.97 -47.64
C VAL A 4 -23.38 -71.67 -47.36
N CYS A 5 -24.25 -71.71 -46.35
CA CYS A 5 -24.93 -70.53 -45.85
C CYS A 5 -23.94 -69.66 -45.06
N THR A 6 -23.71 -68.43 -45.51
CA THR A 6 -22.90 -67.43 -44.81
C THR A 6 -23.83 -66.53 -43.99
N ASP A 7 -23.76 -66.61 -42.67
CA ASP A 7 -24.52 -65.73 -41.78
C ASP A 7 -23.94 -64.31 -41.77
N SER A 8 -24.78 -63.39 -42.23
CA SER A 8 -24.57 -61.95 -42.28
C SER A 8 -25.18 -61.33 -41.02
N GLN A 9 -24.40 -61.25 -39.92
CA GLN A 9 -24.90 -60.67 -38.66
C GLN A 9 -23.84 -59.89 -37.87
N SER A 10 -22.98 -59.13 -38.57
CA SER A 10 -21.91 -58.33 -37.94
C SER A 10 -22.01 -56.81 -38.19
N SER A 11 -22.72 -56.37 -39.23
CA SER A 11 -22.72 -54.94 -39.62
C SER A 11 -23.65 -54.05 -38.78
N SER A 12 -24.78 -54.57 -38.27
CA SER A 12 -25.77 -53.75 -37.54
C SER A 12 -25.27 -53.31 -36.15
N ASN A 13 -24.48 -54.14 -35.47
CA ASN A 13 -23.94 -53.82 -34.15
C ASN A 13 -22.85 -52.74 -34.19
N ILE A 14 -22.01 -52.74 -35.23
CA ILE A 14 -20.95 -51.74 -35.40
C ILE A 14 -21.56 -50.36 -35.70
N PHE A 15 -22.59 -50.30 -36.55
CA PHE A 15 -23.31 -49.05 -36.82
C PHE A 15 -24.00 -48.52 -35.56
N PHE A 16 -24.64 -49.38 -34.78
CA PHE A 16 -25.30 -48.97 -33.53
C PHE A 16 -24.30 -48.45 -32.51
N LEU A 17 -23.16 -49.12 -32.33
CA LEU A 17 -22.09 -48.67 -31.45
C LEU A 17 -21.47 -47.35 -31.92
N HIS A 18 -21.28 -47.14 -33.23
CA HIS A 18 -20.71 -45.91 -33.77
C HIS A 18 -21.68 -44.72 -33.66
N VAL A 19 -22.98 -44.94 -33.86
CA VAL A 19 -24.03 -43.92 -33.67
C VAL A 19 -24.19 -43.56 -32.20
N VAL A 20 -24.24 -44.56 -31.31
CA VAL A 20 -24.35 -44.30 -29.85
C VAL A 20 -23.08 -43.65 -29.31
N ALA A 21 -21.89 -44.03 -29.78
CA ALA A 21 -20.64 -43.37 -29.42
C ALA A 21 -20.59 -41.92 -29.94
N SER A 22 -21.04 -41.67 -31.17
CA SER A 22 -21.12 -40.31 -31.73
C SER A 22 -22.13 -39.45 -30.97
N PHE A 23 -23.28 -40.01 -30.60
CA PHE A 23 -24.30 -39.34 -29.80
C PHE A 23 -23.78 -39.00 -28.40
N PHE A 24 -23.06 -39.92 -27.74
CA PHE A 24 -22.43 -39.67 -26.43
C PHE A 24 -21.29 -38.65 -26.49
N GLN A 25 -20.57 -38.59 -27.60
CA GLN A 25 -19.52 -37.61 -27.83
C GLN A 25 -20.10 -36.20 -28.03
N GLU A 26 -21.33 -36.10 -28.53
CA GLU A 26 -22.02 -34.82 -28.73
C GLU A 26 -22.59 -34.23 -27.41
N VAL A 27 -22.99 -35.07 -26.44
CA VAL A 27 -23.47 -34.60 -25.11
C VAL A 27 -22.33 -34.22 -24.14
N THR A 28 -21.09 -34.65 -24.40
CA THR A 28 -19.93 -34.37 -23.54
C THR A 28 -19.09 -33.18 -23.99
N THR A 29 -19.48 -32.50 -25.06
CA THR A 29 -18.93 -31.21 -25.46
C THR A 29 -20.02 -30.14 -25.43
N CYS A 30 -20.71 -30.01 -24.31
CA CYS A 30 -20.99 -28.67 -23.82
C CYS A 30 -19.61 -28.05 -23.51
N LYS A 31 -18.99 -27.47 -24.54
CA LYS A 31 -17.90 -26.51 -24.34
C LYS A 31 -18.50 -25.46 -23.42
N THR A 32 -18.22 -25.57 -22.13
CA THR A 32 -18.37 -24.45 -21.22
C THR A 32 -17.64 -23.33 -21.93
N PRO A 33 -18.30 -22.23 -22.35
CA PRO A 33 -17.54 -21.09 -22.79
C PRO A 33 -16.63 -20.79 -21.60
N TYR A 34 -15.33 -21.00 -21.78
CA TYR A 34 -14.32 -20.45 -20.90
C TYR A 34 -14.38 -18.93 -21.12
N TYR A 35 -15.52 -18.30 -20.77
CA TYR A 35 -15.42 -17.01 -20.13
C TYR A 35 -14.71 -17.37 -18.84
N LYS A 36 -13.39 -17.30 -18.92
CA LYS A 36 -12.57 -16.98 -17.77
C LYS A 36 -13.41 -15.93 -17.04
N LEU A 37 -13.84 -16.17 -15.81
CA LEU A 37 -14.00 -15.07 -14.88
C LEU A 37 -12.60 -14.46 -14.79
N GLN A 38 -12.21 -13.73 -15.84
CA GLN A 38 -11.11 -12.80 -15.86
C GLN A 38 -11.63 -11.69 -14.99
N LYS A 39 -11.57 -11.97 -13.68
CA LYS A 39 -11.28 -10.96 -12.69
C LYS A 39 -10.25 -10.05 -13.33
N MET A 40 -10.71 -8.85 -13.65
CA MET A 40 -9.90 -7.88 -14.35
C MET A 40 -8.66 -7.64 -13.49
N ASP A 41 -7.46 -7.90 -14.03
CA ASP A 41 -6.23 -7.80 -13.22
C ASP A 41 -5.97 -6.36 -12.74
N SER A 42 -6.62 -5.37 -13.37
CA SER A 42 -6.62 -3.98 -12.91
C SER A 42 -7.57 -3.70 -11.75
N GLU A 43 -8.51 -4.60 -11.44
CA GLU A 43 -9.44 -4.43 -10.32
C GLU A 43 -9.03 -5.27 -9.12
N VAL A 44 -8.67 -4.58 -8.05
CA VAL A 44 -8.39 -5.23 -6.76
C VAL A 44 -9.65 -5.91 -6.25
N GLN A 45 -9.51 -7.18 -5.93
CA GLN A 45 -10.60 -7.93 -5.30
C GLN A 45 -10.58 -7.70 -3.81
N ARG A 46 -11.69 -7.21 -3.29
CA ARG A 46 -11.91 -7.08 -1.86
C ARG A 46 -12.58 -8.35 -1.32
N ASP A 47 -12.20 -8.77 -0.12
CA ASP A 47 -12.88 -9.86 0.56
C ASP A 47 -14.25 -9.37 1.04
N GLY A 48 -15.32 -9.94 0.50
CA GLY A 48 -16.69 -9.57 0.86
C GLY A 48 -16.98 -9.78 2.36
N ARG A 49 -16.32 -10.74 3.01
CA ARG A 49 -16.48 -10.93 4.47
C ARG A 49 -15.87 -9.80 5.28
N ILE A 50 -14.76 -9.22 4.80
CA ILE A 50 -14.15 -8.07 5.46
C ILE A 50 -15.04 -6.83 5.28
N LEU A 51 -15.64 -6.64 4.11
CA LEU A 51 -16.56 -5.52 3.87
C LEU A 51 -17.83 -5.57 4.73
N ASP A 52 -18.31 -6.77 5.07
CA ASP A 52 -19.50 -6.96 5.92
C ASP A 52 -19.20 -6.73 7.42
N LEU A 53 -17.93 -6.85 7.82
CA LEU A 53 -17.50 -6.67 9.20
C LEU A 53 -17.19 -5.21 9.56
N ILE A 54 -16.82 -4.38 8.58
CA ILE A 54 -16.39 -2.99 8.82
C ILE A 54 -17.60 -2.06 8.63
N ASP A 55 -18.00 -1.37 9.70
CA ASP A 55 -19.08 -0.38 9.65
C ASP A 55 -18.62 0.95 9.02
N ASP A 56 -19.58 1.79 8.62
CA ASP A 56 -19.27 3.06 7.96
C ASP A 56 -18.52 4.04 8.88
N ALA A 57 -18.69 3.94 10.19
CA ALA A 57 -17.97 4.77 11.16
C ALA A 57 -16.47 4.45 11.15
N TRP A 58 -16.09 3.17 11.13
CA TRP A 58 -14.70 2.76 11.05
C TRP A 58 -14.08 3.02 9.67
N ARG A 59 -14.87 2.97 8.59
CA ARG A 59 -14.39 3.28 7.24
C ARG A 59 -13.97 4.73 7.08
N GLU A 60 -14.65 5.64 7.75
CA GLU A 60 -14.39 7.08 7.69
C GLU A 60 -13.48 7.58 8.82
N ASP A 61 -13.15 6.73 9.79
CA ASP A 61 -12.29 7.09 10.92
C ASP A 61 -10.88 7.45 10.44
N LYS A 62 -10.36 8.56 10.99
CA LYS A 62 -9.03 9.09 10.66
C LYS A 62 -8.28 9.32 11.96
N LEU A 63 -7.06 8.78 12.03
CA LEU A 63 -6.19 9.05 13.15
C LEU A 63 -5.93 10.56 13.28
N PRO A 64 -5.89 11.09 14.50
CA PRO A 64 -5.52 12.48 14.72
C PRO A 64 -4.09 12.74 14.26
N TYR A 65 -3.80 14.00 13.93
CA TYR A 65 -2.43 14.44 13.72
C TYR A 65 -1.77 14.61 15.09
N GLU A 66 -0.76 13.78 15.36
CA GLU A 66 0.05 13.89 16.57
C GLU A 66 1.32 14.69 16.26
N ASP A 67 1.70 15.56 17.20
CA ASP A 67 2.92 16.35 17.10
C ASP A 67 4.15 15.51 17.43
N VAL A 68 5.26 15.79 16.74
CA VAL A 68 6.55 15.19 17.07
C VAL A 68 7.18 15.98 18.21
N ALA A 69 7.68 15.28 19.24
CA ALA A 69 8.45 15.90 20.30
C ALA A 69 9.80 16.40 19.76
N ILE A 70 9.92 17.71 19.53
CA ILE A 70 11.15 18.33 19.04
C ILE A 70 11.98 18.81 20.25
N PRO A 71 13.27 18.45 20.35
CA PRO A 71 14.14 18.98 21.40
C PRO A 71 14.36 20.48 21.20
N LEU A 72 13.69 21.30 22.01
CA LEU A 72 13.72 22.76 21.90
C LEU A 72 15.15 23.33 22.03
N ASN A 73 16.03 22.66 22.78
CA ASN A 73 17.41 23.09 22.97
C ASN A 73 18.25 23.04 21.68
N GLU A 74 17.82 22.25 20.69
CA GLU A 74 18.47 22.14 19.37
C GLU A 74 17.87 23.11 18.34
N LEU A 75 16.78 23.79 18.69
CA LEU A 75 16.17 24.82 17.85
C LEU A 75 16.80 26.20 18.13
N PRO A 76 16.90 27.08 17.13
CA PRO A 76 17.25 28.47 17.33
C PRO A 76 16.11 29.21 18.04
N GLU A 77 16.45 30.24 18.83
CA GLU A 77 15.41 31.06 19.47
C GLU A 77 14.63 31.90 18.44
N PRO A 78 13.30 31.98 18.56
CA PRO A 78 12.46 32.70 17.60
C PRO A 78 12.67 34.22 17.63
N GLU A 79 13.21 34.79 18.71
CA GLU A 79 13.35 36.24 18.92
C GLU A 79 14.76 36.79 18.65
N GLN A 80 15.62 36.07 17.93
CA GLN A 80 16.97 36.57 17.63
C GLN A 80 16.98 37.62 16.50
N ASP A 81 16.75 38.88 16.88
CA ASP A 81 16.88 40.08 16.01
C ASP A 81 18.34 40.35 15.58
N ASN A 82 19.33 39.79 16.30
CA ASN A 82 20.76 40.06 16.12
C ASN A 82 21.53 38.98 15.33
N GLY A 83 20.95 38.44 14.26
CA GLY A 83 21.69 37.60 13.28
C GLY A 83 22.24 36.26 13.81
N GLY A 84 21.92 35.89 15.05
CA GLY A 84 22.28 34.59 15.65
C GLY A 84 21.38 33.43 15.22
N ALA A 85 20.32 33.70 14.45
CA ALA A 85 19.21 32.78 14.16
C ALA A 85 19.58 31.42 13.50
N THR A 86 20.86 31.17 13.20
CA THR A 86 21.37 29.87 12.75
C THR A 86 21.87 28.96 13.87
N GLU A 87 22.05 29.48 15.10
CA GLU A 87 22.59 28.72 16.23
C GLU A 87 21.48 28.24 17.17
N SER A 88 21.63 27.02 17.68
CA SER A 88 20.70 26.48 18.68
C SER A 88 20.89 27.12 20.05
N VAL A 89 19.84 27.12 20.89
CA VAL A 89 19.91 27.60 22.29
C VAL A 89 21.10 27.00 23.03
N LYS A 90 21.28 25.68 22.89
CA LYS A 90 22.36 24.94 23.54
C LYS A 90 23.75 25.44 23.12
N GLU A 91 23.94 25.78 21.86
CA GLU A 91 25.22 26.27 21.35
C GLU A 91 25.53 27.68 21.85
N GLN A 92 24.49 28.52 21.98
CA GLN A 92 24.64 29.88 22.50
C GLN A 92 25.06 29.89 23.98
N GLU A 93 24.48 29.02 24.81
CA GLU A 93 24.84 28.88 26.23
C GLU A 93 26.29 28.42 26.46
N MET A 94 26.87 27.72 25.47
CA MET A 94 28.27 27.29 25.53
C MET A 94 29.27 28.39 25.17
N LYS A 95 28.80 29.53 24.67
CA LYS A 95 29.68 30.67 24.34
C LYS A 95 29.95 31.50 25.58
N TRP A 96 31.22 31.82 25.79
CA TRP A 96 31.60 32.80 26.80
C TRP A 96 31.40 34.22 26.22
N THR A 97 30.40 34.92 26.71
CA THR A 97 30.05 36.28 26.26
C THR A 97 30.62 37.39 27.14
N ASP A 98 31.16 37.06 28.31
CA ASP A 98 31.75 38.03 29.22
C ASP A 98 33.19 38.39 28.82
N LEU A 99 33.36 39.64 28.40
CA LEU A 99 34.63 40.25 28.00
C LEU A 99 35.22 41.16 29.09
N ALA A 100 34.59 41.26 30.27
CA ALA A 100 35.01 42.13 31.37
C ALA A 100 35.20 43.63 30.99
N LEU A 101 34.59 44.10 29.90
CA LEU A 101 34.74 45.48 29.41
C LEU A 101 34.17 46.54 30.37
N GLN A 102 33.34 46.13 31.32
CA GLN A 102 32.83 46.98 32.40
C GLN A 102 33.95 47.73 33.15
N TYR A 103 35.12 47.11 33.33
CA TYR A 103 36.25 47.73 34.03
C TYR A 103 36.91 48.88 33.25
N LEU A 104 36.70 48.97 31.94
CA LEU A 104 37.24 50.08 31.14
C LEU A 104 36.42 51.37 31.32
N HIS A 105 35.11 51.24 31.56
CA HIS A 105 34.21 52.39 31.66
C HIS A 105 34.38 53.16 32.99
N GLU A 106 34.67 52.46 34.09
CA GLU A 106 34.87 53.10 35.40
C GLU A 106 36.21 53.85 35.55
N ASN A 107 37.17 53.61 34.64
CA ASN A 107 38.48 54.27 34.65
C ASN A 107 38.54 55.57 33.83
N ILE A 108 37.42 56.02 33.25
CA ILE A 108 37.34 57.35 32.63
C ILE A 108 37.09 58.36 33.76
N PRO A 109 38.06 59.22 34.12
CA PRO A 109 37.80 60.25 35.12
C PRO A 109 36.67 61.13 34.60
N THR A 110 35.56 61.19 35.35
CA THR A 110 34.52 62.20 35.18
C THR A 110 35.18 63.57 35.37
N ILE A 111 35.59 64.18 34.26
CA ILE A 111 35.99 65.59 34.24
C ILE A 111 34.73 66.37 34.60
N GLY A 112 34.70 66.86 35.83
CA GLY A 112 33.58 67.58 36.41
C GLY A 112 33.28 68.88 35.66
N ASN A 113 32.00 69.21 35.61
CA ASN A 113 31.49 70.57 35.41
C ASN A 113 31.09 71.15 36.76
#